data_AF-A0A822D2X8-F1
#
_entry.id   AF-A0A822D2X8-F1
#
_cell.length_a   1.000
_cell.length_b   1.000
_cell.length_c   1.000
_cell.angle_alpha   90.00
_cell.angle_beta   90.00
_cell.angle_gamma   90.00
#
_symmetry.space_group_name_H-M   'P 1'
#
loop_
_entity.id
_entity.type
_entity.pdbx_description
1 polymer ?
#
loop_
_entity_poly.entity_id
_entity_poly.type
_entity_poly.pdbx_seq_one_letter_code
_entity_poly.pdbx_strand_id
1 'polypeptide(L)'
;TSVICSDKTGTLTTNQMSVCRIFIFNKADGNDIEIDQFEVTGSTYEPKGDILFNGRKFNCSDRSGLIELAECAALCNDSALDYNESKKVFEKVGEATETALTVLVEKMNVFNTDKSRLSSHEMAMSSNTIIHQKYCKEFTLEFSRDRKSMSTYVAPAGRSTSNNQQSAKMFVKGAPESVIERCTHIRVGTQKFPITSQIKQEIMRLVNQYGTGRDTLRCLALGTIDSPLRKEEMDLEDSSKFVIYENNITFVGVVGMLDPPRVEVIDAIERCRDAGIRVIMITGDNKNTAEAICQRIGIFHDLEDIQGKAFSGREFDDLSMEEQSEACRYAKMFARVEPTHKSKIVEYLQSHGEITAMTGDGVNDAPALKKAEIGIAMGSGT
;
A
#
# COMPACT_ATOMS: atom_id res chain seq x y z
N THR A 1 -29.57 16.48 -5.37
CA THR A 1 -28.13 16.48 -5.09
C THR A 1 -27.44 17.19 -6.20
N SER A 2 -26.61 18.19 -5.89
CA SER A 2 -25.78 18.90 -6.88
C SER A 2 -24.31 18.46 -6.82
N VAL A 3 -23.84 18.03 -5.64
CA VAL A 3 -22.47 17.54 -5.44
C VAL A 3 -22.48 16.21 -4.69
N ILE A 4 -21.65 15.25 -5.12
CA ILE A 4 -21.38 13.98 -4.45
C ILE A 4 -19.91 13.96 -4.03
N CYS A 5 -19.67 14.03 -2.73
CA CYS A 5 -18.36 13.78 -2.13
C CYS A 5 -18.25 12.29 -1.83
N SER A 6 -17.25 11.61 -2.41
CA SER A 6 -17.07 10.17 -2.21
C SER A 6 -15.71 9.83 -1.66
N ASP A 7 -15.68 9.00 -0.61
CA ASP A 7 -14.45 8.29 -0.27
C ASP A 7 -14.01 7.39 -1.44
N LYS A 8 -12.70 7.15 -1.57
CA LYS A 8 -12.17 6.25 -2.58
C LYS A 8 -12.29 4.78 -2.15
N THR A 9 -11.77 4.44 -0.98
CA THR A 9 -11.60 3.05 -0.54
C THR A 9 -12.95 2.47 -0.17
N GLY A 10 -13.24 1.24 -0.63
CA GLY A 10 -14.52 0.56 -0.35
C GLY A 10 -15.75 1.15 -1.05
N THR A 11 -15.71 2.41 -1.49
CA THR A 11 -16.79 3.07 -2.23
C THR A 11 -16.52 3.08 -3.73
N LEU A 12 -15.57 3.90 -4.23
CA LEU A 12 -15.20 3.94 -5.65
C LEU A 12 -14.36 2.72 -6.07
N THR A 13 -13.70 2.11 -5.11
CA THR A 13 -12.82 0.95 -5.29
C THR A 13 -13.31 -0.22 -4.46
N THR A 14 -12.89 -1.43 -4.83
CA THR A 14 -13.40 -2.66 -4.23
C THR A 14 -12.85 -2.94 -2.83
N ASN A 15 -11.80 -2.24 -2.39
CA ASN A 15 -11.03 -2.55 -1.18
C ASN A 15 -10.43 -3.97 -1.21
N GLN A 16 -10.19 -4.49 -2.42
CA GLN A 16 -9.48 -5.74 -2.66
C GLN A 16 -8.08 -5.43 -3.15
N MET A 17 -7.22 -5.04 -2.21
CA MET A 17 -5.85 -4.67 -2.53
C MET A 17 -5.11 -5.89 -3.09
N SER A 18 -4.47 -5.73 -4.25
CA SER A 18 -3.71 -6.82 -4.86
C SER A 18 -2.38 -6.32 -5.41
N VAL A 19 -1.29 -7.02 -5.09
CA VAL A 19 0.02 -6.74 -5.68
C VAL A 19 -0.02 -7.10 -7.15
N CYS A 20 0.41 -6.18 -8.01
CA CYS A 20 0.45 -6.36 -9.47
C CYS A 20 1.83 -6.11 -10.07
N ARG A 21 2.73 -5.42 -9.36
CA ARG A 21 4.10 -5.17 -9.78
C ARG A 21 5.09 -5.44 -8.65
N ILE A 22 6.28 -5.89 -9.00
CA ILE A 22 7.43 -6.03 -8.10
C ILE A 22 8.66 -5.48 -8.83
N PHE A 23 9.62 -4.91 -8.11
CA PHE A 23 10.98 -4.80 -8.63
C PHE A 23 12.04 -5.08 -7.57
N ILE A 24 13.16 -5.66 -8.01
CA ILE A 24 14.35 -5.97 -7.20
C ILE A 24 15.62 -5.71 -8.02
N PHE A 25 16.78 -5.57 -7.38
CA PHE A 25 18.04 -5.46 -8.10
C PHE A 25 18.58 -6.83 -8.54
N ASN A 26 18.97 -6.93 -9.81
CA ASN A 26 19.65 -8.10 -10.39
C ASN A 26 21.18 -7.94 -10.42
N LYS A 27 21.66 -6.71 -10.63
CA LYS A 27 23.10 -6.38 -10.70
C LYS A 27 23.36 -5.01 -10.08
N ALA A 28 24.51 -4.86 -9.44
CA ALA A 28 25.11 -3.56 -9.12
C ALA A 28 26.64 -3.63 -9.22
N ASP A 29 27.22 -2.73 -10.00
CA ASP A 29 28.66 -2.45 -10.03
C ASP A 29 28.87 -0.92 -9.98
N GLY A 30 29.12 -0.40 -8.77
CA GLY A 30 29.08 1.03 -8.52
C GLY A 30 27.69 1.60 -8.83
N ASN A 31 27.60 2.45 -9.86
CA ASN A 31 26.33 3.04 -10.32
C ASN A 31 25.73 2.32 -11.54
N ASP A 32 26.41 1.31 -12.10
CA ASP A 32 25.84 0.44 -13.13
C ASP A 32 24.93 -0.59 -12.46
N ILE A 33 23.63 -0.34 -12.50
CA ILE A 33 22.60 -1.16 -11.86
C ILE A 33 21.64 -1.75 -12.88
N GLU A 34 21.17 -2.97 -12.60
CA GLU A 34 20.09 -3.61 -13.34
C GLU A 34 18.96 -3.96 -12.38
N ILE A 35 17.74 -3.56 -12.73
CA ILE A 35 16.54 -3.76 -11.93
C ILE A 35 15.59 -4.66 -12.70
N ASP A 36 15.31 -5.84 -12.14
CA ASP A 36 14.31 -6.75 -12.67
C ASP A 36 12.92 -6.30 -12.21
N GLN A 37 12.00 -6.12 -13.15
CA GLN A 37 10.60 -5.79 -12.90
C GLN A 37 9.71 -7.00 -13.22
N PHE A 38 8.78 -7.32 -12.32
CA PHE A 38 7.88 -8.46 -12.44
C PHE A 38 6.42 -7.98 -12.41
N GLU A 39 5.57 -8.72 -13.10
CA GLU A 39 4.11 -8.57 -13.05
C GLU A 39 3.51 -9.69 -12.21
N VAL A 40 2.44 -9.38 -11.48
CA VAL A 40 1.70 -10.35 -10.67
C VAL A 40 0.27 -10.40 -11.18
N THR A 41 -0.19 -11.58 -11.55
CA THR A 41 -1.57 -11.76 -12.04
C THR A 41 -2.54 -12.05 -10.89
N GLY A 42 -3.84 -11.87 -11.19
CA GLY A 42 -4.94 -12.02 -10.22
C GLY A 42 -5.17 -10.75 -9.41
N SER A 43 -6.41 -10.28 -9.38
CA SER A 43 -6.81 -9.00 -8.76
C SER A 43 -7.63 -9.16 -7.48
N THR A 44 -7.74 -10.38 -6.96
CA THR A 44 -8.51 -10.70 -5.75
C THR A 44 -7.57 -11.22 -4.66
N TYR A 45 -8.13 -11.58 -3.51
CA TYR A 45 -7.42 -12.29 -2.44
C TYR A 45 -7.30 -13.80 -2.68
N GLU A 46 -7.72 -14.32 -3.83
CA GLU A 46 -7.42 -15.72 -4.15
C GLU A 46 -5.91 -15.93 -4.25
N PRO A 47 -5.34 -16.97 -3.59
CA PRO A 47 -3.92 -17.30 -3.67
C PRO A 47 -3.57 -18.01 -4.99
N LYS A 48 -4.14 -17.52 -6.10
CA LYS A 48 -3.97 -17.99 -7.46
C LYS A 48 -3.52 -16.84 -8.34
N GLY A 49 -2.46 -17.07 -9.08
CA GLY A 49 -1.84 -16.09 -9.94
C GLY A 49 -0.42 -16.52 -10.28
N ASP A 50 0.13 -15.89 -11.30
CA ASP A 50 1.47 -16.14 -11.80
C ASP A 50 2.31 -14.88 -11.60
N ILE A 51 3.60 -15.10 -11.32
CA ILE A 51 4.61 -14.05 -11.41
C ILE A 51 5.18 -14.10 -12.82
N LEU A 52 5.14 -12.99 -13.53
CA LEU A 52 5.62 -12.89 -14.90
C LEU A 52 6.88 -12.02 -14.95
N PHE A 53 7.87 -12.46 -15.73
CA PHE A 53 9.06 -11.70 -16.08
C PHE A 53 9.12 -11.61 -17.61
N ASN A 54 9.15 -10.40 -18.16
CA ASN A 54 9.10 -10.15 -19.60
C ASN A 54 7.94 -10.89 -20.31
N GLY A 55 6.75 -10.87 -19.69
CA GLY A 55 5.52 -11.48 -20.21
C GLY A 55 5.47 -13.01 -20.13
N ARG A 56 6.43 -13.66 -19.49
CA ARG A 56 6.46 -15.13 -19.31
C ARG A 56 6.42 -15.51 -17.85
N LYS A 57 5.74 -16.61 -17.52
CA LYS A 57 5.73 -17.16 -16.16
C LYS A 57 7.16 -17.39 -15.67
N PHE A 58 7.44 -16.89 -14.48
CA PHE A 58 8.76 -16.91 -13.84
C PHE A 58 8.68 -17.69 -12.54
N ASN A 59 9.70 -18.52 -12.26
CA ASN A 59 9.79 -19.22 -10.98
C ASN A 59 10.56 -18.37 -9.96
N CYS A 60 9.88 -17.88 -8.93
CA CYS A 60 10.49 -17.01 -7.93
C CYS A 60 11.61 -17.68 -7.12
N SER A 61 11.68 -19.01 -7.07
CA SER A 61 12.79 -19.71 -6.42
C SER A 61 14.14 -19.44 -7.09
N ASP A 62 14.13 -19.01 -8.35
CA ASP A 62 15.35 -18.82 -9.16
C ASP A 62 16.03 -17.46 -8.90
N ARG A 63 15.40 -16.59 -8.09
CA ARG A 63 15.94 -15.28 -7.71
C ARG A 63 15.95 -15.11 -6.20
N SER A 64 17.14 -15.11 -5.60
CA SER A 64 17.26 -14.97 -4.14
C SER A 64 16.71 -13.63 -3.61
N GLY A 65 16.74 -12.56 -4.41
CA GLY A 65 16.10 -11.30 -4.04
C GLY A 65 14.58 -11.41 -3.89
N LEU A 66 13.92 -12.26 -4.68
CA LEU A 66 12.48 -12.54 -4.54
C LEU A 66 12.20 -13.40 -3.29
N ILE A 67 13.12 -14.28 -2.90
CA ILE A 67 13.02 -15.04 -1.66
C ILE A 67 13.02 -14.09 -0.45
N GLU A 68 14.01 -13.19 -0.34
CA GLU A 68 14.08 -12.24 0.78
C GLU A 68 12.91 -11.23 0.75
N LEU A 69 12.43 -10.85 -0.44
CA LEU A 69 11.24 -10.03 -0.60
C LEU A 69 10.00 -10.73 -0.03
N ALA A 70 9.81 -12.02 -0.33
CA ALA A 70 8.71 -12.82 0.21
C ALA A 70 8.85 -13.00 1.73
N GLU A 71 10.07 -13.20 2.24
CA GLU A 71 10.33 -13.25 3.69
C GLU A 71 9.94 -11.95 4.38
N CYS A 72 10.30 -10.80 3.80
CA CYS A 72 9.89 -9.49 4.31
C CYS A 72 8.37 -9.30 4.29
N ALA A 73 7.71 -9.71 3.20
CA ALA A 73 6.27 -9.60 3.01
C ALA A 73 5.47 -10.49 3.98
N ALA A 74 6.00 -11.67 4.33
CA ALA A 74 5.38 -12.60 5.27
C ALA A 74 5.64 -12.24 6.74
N LEU A 75 6.88 -11.85 7.10
CA LEU A 75 7.28 -11.69 8.51
C LEU A 75 6.99 -10.31 9.06
N CYS A 76 7.16 -9.26 8.25
CA CYS A 76 6.74 -7.91 8.61
C CYS A 76 5.26 -7.74 8.28
N ASN A 77 4.39 -8.54 8.87
CA ASN A 77 2.97 -8.63 8.57
C ASN A 77 2.18 -9.10 9.80
N ASP A 78 1.03 -8.50 10.05
CA ASP A 78 0.11 -8.88 11.14
C ASP A 78 -1.25 -9.37 10.59
N SER A 79 -1.39 -9.47 9.27
CA SER A 79 -2.59 -9.91 8.57
C SER A 79 -2.43 -11.33 7.99
N ALA A 80 -3.57 -11.99 7.80
CA ALA A 80 -3.65 -13.34 7.28
C ALA A 80 -4.73 -13.44 6.21
N LEU A 81 -4.76 -14.60 5.55
CA LEU A 81 -5.79 -14.97 4.61
C LEU A 81 -6.58 -16.14 5.18
N ASP A 82 -7.90 -16.08 5.13
CA ASP A 82 -8.79 -17.15 5.55
C ASP A 82 -9.71 -17.58 4.40
N TYR A 83 -10.18 -18.82 4.41
CA TYR A 83 -11.14 -19.32 3.44
C TYR A 83 -12.52 -19.48 4.10
N ASN A 84 -13.46 -18.63 3.70
CA ASN A 84 -14.83 -18.69 4.19
C ASN A 84 -15.60 -19.81 3.47
N GLU A 85 -15.82 -20.93 4.15
CA GLU A 85 -16.53 -22.09 3.59
C GLU A 85 -17.96 -21.77 3.14
N SER A 86 -18.66 -20.90 3.88
CA SER A 86 -20.07 -20.58 3.61
C SER A 86 -20.23 -19.75 2.34
N LYS A 87 -19.35 -18.77 2.13
CA LYS A 87 -19.33 -17.90 0.95
C LYS A 87 -18.50 -18.47 -0.20
N LYS A 88 -17.68 -19.49 0.07
CA LYS A 88 -16.71 -20.10 -0.86
C LYS A 88 -15.74 -19.09 -1.47
N VAL A 89 -15.27 -18.15 -0.65
CA VAL A 89 -14.31 -17.10 -1.06
C VAL A 89 -13.20 -16.96 -0.03
N PHE A 90 -12.04 -16.51 -0.49
CA PHE A 90 -10.96 -16.10 0.39
C PHE A 90 -11.25 -14.70 0.93
N GLU A 91 -11.22 -14.55 2.24
CA GLU A 91 -11.46 -13.30 2.94
C GLU A 91 -10.19 -12.83 3.64
N LYS A 92 -10.00 -11.52 3.68
CA LYS A 92 -8.91 -10.91 4.42
C LYS A 92 -9.14 -11.05 5.93
N VAL A 93 -8.05 -11.28 6.68
CA VAL A 93 -8.03 -11.14 8.13
C VAL A 93 -7.00 -10.07 8.47
N GLY A 94 -7.48 -8.88 8.86
CA GLY A 94 -6.63 -7.71 9.09
C GLY A 94 -6.71 -6.67 7.97
N GLU A 95 -5.60 -5.99 7.74
CA GLU A 95 -5.51 -4.85 6.82
C GLU A 95 -5.45 -5.31 5.36
N ALA A 96 -6.12 -4.57 4.46
CA ALA A 96 -6.16 -4.91 3.04
C ALA A 96 -4.75 -4.90 2.41
N THR A 97 -3.96 -3.87 2.74
CA THR A 97 -2.57 -3.69 2.27
C THR A 97 -1.68 -4.87 2.66
N GLU A 98 -1.83 -5.36 3.88
CA GLU A 98 -1.03 -6.45 4.41
C GLU A 98 -1.50 -7.82 3.90
N THR A 99 -2.81 -8.02 3.77
CA THR A 99 -3.36 -9.24 3.17
C THR A 99 -2.91 -9.39 1.72
N ALA A 100 -2.77 -8.28 0.98
CA ALA A 100 -2.21 -8.31 -0.37
C ALA A 100 -0.77 -8.88 -0.41
N LEU A 101 0.04 -8.59 0.63
CA LEU A 101 1.38 -9.17 0.80
C LEU A 101 1.31 -10.65 1.16
N THR A 102 0.37 -11.06 2.02
CA THR A 102 0.14 -12.46 2.36
C THR A 102 -0.22 -13.27 1.10
N VAL A 103 -1.14 -12.76 0.29
CA VAL A 103 -1.53 -13.36 -1.00
C VAL A 103 -0.37 -13.36 -2.00
N LEU A 104 0.43 -12.29 -2.04
CA LEU A 104 1.63 -12.23 -2.87
C LEU A 104 2.59 -13.39 -2.54
N VAL A 105 2.86 -13.63 -1.26
CA VAL A 105 3.74 -14.72 -0.81
C VAL A 105 3.19 -16.09 -1.26
N GLU A 106 1.87 -16.29 -1.20
CA GLU A 106 1.25 -17.51 -1.70
C GLU A 106 1.39 -17.67 -3.23
N LYS A 107 1.27 -16.56 -4.00
CA LYS A 107 1.47 -16.57 -5.46
C LYS A 107 2.94 -16.80 -5.85
N MET A 108 3.88 -16.22 -5.09
CA MET A 108 5.32 -16.35 -5.36
C MET A 108 5.83 -17.77 -5.10
N ASN A 109 5.31 -18.46 -4.08
CA ASN A 109 5.67 -19.84 -3.72
C ASN A 109 7.19 -20.11 -3.81
N VAL A 110 7.99 -19.25 -3.17
CA VAL A 110 9.45 -19.17 -3.37
C VAL A 110 10.21 -20.43 -2.96
N PHE A 111 9.57 -21.36 -2.25
CA PHE A 111 10.13 -22.66 -1.85
C PHE A 111 9.53 -23.84 -2.63
N ASN A 112 8.81 -23.59 -3.74
CA ASN A 112 8.22 -24.61 -4.61
C ASN A 112 7.39 -25.66 -3.83
N THR A 113 6.60 -25.21 -2.87
CA THR A 113 5.72 -26.08 -2.09
C THR A 113 4.66 -26.67 -3.01
N ASP A 114 4.47 -27.99 -2.93
CA ASP A 114 3.39 -28.67 -3.66
C ASP A 114 2.05 -28.33 -3.02
N LYS A 115 1.21 -27.58 -3.74
CA LYS A 115 -0.13 -27.17 -3.31
C LYS A 115 -1.24 -28.04 -3.90
N SER A 116 -0.92 -29.04 -4.72
CA SER A 116 -1.91 -29.79 -5.53
C SER A 116 -2.93 -30.58 -4.70
N ARG A 117 -2.58 -30.94 -3.46
CA ARG A 117 -3.40 -31.74 -2.55
C ARG A 117 -3.98 -30.96 -1.37
N LEU A 118 -3.71 -29.65 -1.31
CA LEU A 118 -4.17 -28.81 -0.21
C LEU A 118 -5.65 -28.45 -0.41
N SER A 119 -6.40 -28.48 0.69
CA SER A 119 -7.74 -27.89 0.75
C SER A 119 -7.68 -26.37 0.58
N SER A 120 -8.81 -25.73 0.28
CA SER A 120 -8.88 -24.26 0.18
C SER A 120 -8.43 -23.55 1.46
N HIS A 121 -8.74 -24.13 2.62
CA HIS A 121 -8.30 -23.62 3.92
C HIS A 121 -6.77 -23.70 4.07
N GLU A 122 -6.15 -24.82 3.71
CA GLU A 122 -4.69 -24.98 3.78
C GLU A 122 -3.95 -24.13 2.74
N MET A 123 -4.53 -23.93 1.55
CA MET A 123 -3.96 -23.07 0.51
C MET A 123 -3.83 -21.62 0.96
N ALA A 124 -4.67 -21.15 1.88
CA ALA A 124 -4.72 -19.74 2.28
C ALA A 124 -3.37 -19.23 2.84
N MET A 125 -2.66 -20.07 3.59
CA MET A 125 -1.44 -19.69 4.32
C MET A 125 -0.26 -20.65 4.08
N SER A 126 -0.32 -21.50 3.06
CA SER A 126 0.64 -22.59 2.84
C SER A 126 2.11 -22.13 2.74
N SER A 127 2.39 -21.10 1.93
CA SER A 127 3.74 -20.58 1.71
C SER A 127 4.19 -19.66 2.84
N ASN A 128 3.28 -18.83 3.37
CA ASN A 128 3.56 -17.99 4.52
C ASN A 128 3.97 -18.84 5.73
N THR A 129 3.27 -19.95 5.98
CA THR A 129 3.57 -20.87 7.10
C THR A 129 4.99 -21.40 7.03
N ILE A 130 5.49 -21.74 5.83
CA ILE A 130 6.86 -22.23 5.66
C ILE A 130 7.89 -21.15 6.00
N ILE A 131 7.63 -19.89 5.65
CA ILE A 131 8.50 -18.77 6.04
C ILE A 131 8.47 -18.59 7.56
N HIS A 132 7.29 -18.59 8.18
CA HIS A 132 7.15 -18.48 9.64
C HIS A 132 7.83 -19.63 10.39
N GLN A 133 7.96 -20.82 9.81
CA GLN A 133 8.70 -21.92 10.43
C GLN A 133 10.22 -21.70 10.45
N LYS A 134 10.76 -20.81 9.59
CA LYS A 134 12.20 -20.50 9.54
C LYS A 134 12.61 -19.44 10.57
N TYR A 135 11.67 -18.65 11.08
CA TYR A 135 11.94 -17.50 11.91
C TYR A 135 10.96 -17.43 13.09
N CYS A 136 11.49 -17.19 14.28
CA CYS A 136 10.70 -16.78 15.43
C CYS A 136 10.53 -15.26 15.40
N LYS A 137 9.31 -14.77 15.20
CA LYS A 137 8.94 -13.36 15.36
C LYS A 137 8.90 -13.02 16.85
N GLU A 138 9.81 -12.16 17.30
CA GLU A 138 9.89 -11.78 18.71
C GLU A 138 8.98 -10.61 19.06
N PHE A 139 8.99 -9.57 18.24
CA PHE A 139 8.15 -8.38 18.41
C PHE A 139 8.03 -7.58 17.11
N THR A 140 7.00 -6.75 17.04
CA THR A 140 6.75 -5.79 15.96
C THR A 140 7.00 -4.39 16.49
N LEU A 141 7.63 -3.52 15.71
CA LEU A 141 7.55 -2.07 15.89
C LEU A 141 6.38 -1.58 15.03
N GLU A 142 5.26 -1.27 15.67
CA GLU A 142 3.99 -0.97 14.98
C GLU A 142 4.09 0.23 14.05
N PHE A 143 3.20 0.31 13.07
CA PHE A 143 3.16 1.44 12.15
C PHE A 143 2.85 2.76 12.86
N SER A 144 3.55 3.82 12.49
CA SER A 144 3.33 5.17 12.99
C SER A 144 3.42 6.19 11.84
N ARG A 145 2.57 7.21 11.90
CA ARG A 145 2.38 8.18 10.79
C ARG A 145 3.61 9.06 10.55
N ASP A 146 4.42 9.28 11.59
CA ASP A 146 5.64 10.08 11.57
C ASP A 146 6.73 9.43 10.71
N ARG A 147 7.00 8.13 10.90
CA ARG A 147 8.05 7.41 10.14
C ARG A 147 7.52 6.64 8.92
N LYS A 148 6.20 6.42 8.85
CA LYS A 148 5.49 5.74 7.75
C LYS A 148 6.04 4.37 7.38
N SER A 149 6.51 3.62 8.37
CA SER A 149 7.01 2.26 8.22
C SER A 149 6.52 1.39 9.37
N MET A 150 6.73 0.09 9.23
CA MET A 150 6.57 -0.95 10.23
C MET A 150 7.80 -1.84 10.13
N SER A 151 8.21 -2.45 11.24
CA SER A 151 9.25 -3.48 11.20
C SER A 151 8.98 -4.61 12.19
N THR A 152 9.63 -5.74 11.97
CA THR A 152 9.52 -6.92 12.84
C THR A 152 10.89 -7.47 13.12
N TYR A 153 11.19 -7.68 14.41
CA TYR A 153 12.41 -8.33 14.88
C TYR A 153 12.21 -9.83 14.89
N VAL A 154 13.13 -10.55 14.24
CA VAL A 154 13.07 -12.00 14.14
C VAL A 154 14.41 -12.65 14.48
N ALA A 155 14.34 -13.85 15.04
CA ALA A 155 15.49 -14.74 15.23
C ALA A 155 15.29 -16.04 14.42
N PRO A 156 16.34 -16.68 13.90
CA PRO A 156 16.21 -17.97 13.22
C PRO A 156 15.57 -19.04 14.13
N ALA A 157 14.65 -19.82 13.58
CA ALA A 157 14.04 -20.94 14.28
C ALA A 157 15.03 -22.13 14.36
N GLY A 158 15.13 -22.76 15.54
CA GLY A 158 15.87 -24.01 15.71
C GLY A 158 17.39 -23.88 15.92
N ARG A 159 17.80 -23.35 17.09
CA ARG A 159 18.99 -23.72 17.90
C ARG A 159 19.08 -22.74 19.07
N SER A 160 18.50 -23.07 20.23
CA SER A 160 18.68 -22.27 21.43
C SER A 160 20.10 -22.45 21.96
N THR A 161 21.04 -21.69 21.41
CA THR A 161 22.31 -21.38 22.09
C THR A 161 22.28 -19.90 22.42
N SER A 162 22.76 -19.54 23.61
CA SER A 162 22.82 -18.19 24.17
C SER A 162 23.52 -17.12 23.30
N ASN A 163 23.97 -17.48 22.09
CA ASN A 163 24.61 -16.61 21.10
C ASN A 163 23.77 -16.34 19.83
N ASN A 164 22.51 -16.79 19.75
CA ASN A 164 21.67 -16.59 18.55
C ASN A 164 21.34 -15.12 18.22
N GLN A 165 21.54 -14.20 19.16
CA GLN A 165 21.37 -12.76 18.91
C GLN A 165 22.26 -12.24 17.78
N GLN A 166 23.40 -12.89 17.50
CA GLN A 166 24.29 -12.52 16.39
C GLN A 166 23.70 -12.81 14.99
N SER A 167 22.54 -13.50 14.93
CA SER A 167 21.85 -13.88 13.68
C SER A 167 20.45 -13.28 13.54
N ALA A 168 20.05 -12.41 14.46
CA ALA A 168 18.76 -11.73 14.41
C ALA A 168 18.70 -10.77 13.22
N LYS A 169 17.48 -10.52 12.72
CA LYS A 169 17.21 -9.58 11.64
C LYS A 169 15.99 -8.74 11.98
N MET A 170 15.90 -7.56 11.38
CA MET A 170 14.62 -6.86 11.29
C MET A 170 14.18 -6.79 9.83
N PHE A 171 12.93 -7.15 9.57
CA PHE A 171 12.27 -6.91 8.29
C PHE A 171 11.50 -5.60 8.38
N VAL A 172 11.59 -4.75 7.36
CA VAL A 172 11.00 -3.40 7.34
C VAL A 172 10.15 -3.25 6.09
N LYS A 173 8.94 -2.70 6.26
CA LYS A 173 8.10 -2.24 5.15
C LYS A 173 7.60 -0.82 5.38
N GLY A 174 7.44 -0.03 4.34
CA GLY A 174 6.90 1.32 4.50
C GLY A 174 6.80 2.14 3.23
N ALA A 175 6.45 3.41 3.42
CA ALA A 175 6.44 4.41 2.36
C ALA A 175 7.84 4.50 1.72
N PRO A 176 7.97 4.38 0.39
CA PRO A 176 9.27 4.34 -0.27
C PRO A 176 10.18 5.51 0.10
N GLU A 177 9.64 6.74 0.11
CA GLU A 177 10.40 7.95 0.44
C GLU A 177 11.05 7.85 1.83
N SER A 178 10.30 7.39 2.83
CA SER A 178 10.75 7.33 4.23
C SER A 178 11.67 6.15 4.53
N VAL A 179 11.52 5.03 3.82
CA VAL A 179 12.38 3.85 4.00
C VAL A 179 13.72 4.07 3.30
N ILE A 180 13.73 4.57 2.05
CA ILE A 180 14.95 4.77 1.25
C ILE A 180 15.90 5.80 1.88
N GLU A 181 15.37 6.80 2.58
CA GLU A 181 16.17 7.75 3.36
C GLU A 181 17.04 7.07 4.41
N ARG A 182 16.51 6.01 5.05
CA ARG A 182 17.18 5.22 6.10
C ARG A 182 17.96 4.00 5.55
N CYS A 183 17.97 3.82 4.22
CA CYS A 183 18.78 2.80 3.57
C CYS A 183 20.23 3.26 3.41
N THR A 184 21.16 2.36 3.77
CA THR A 184 22.60 2.52 3.53
C THR A 184 23.11 1.60 2.43
N HIS A 185 22.34 0.57 2.08
CA HIS A 185 22.72 -0.42 1.08
C HIS A 185 21.52 -0.92 0.28
N ILE A 186 21.80 -1.61 -0.82
CA ILE A 186 20.85 -2.41 -1.61
C ILE A 186 21.24 -3.88 -1.56
N ARG A 187 20.25 -4.77 -1.68
CA ARG A 187 20.45 -6.20 -1.86
C ARG A 187 20.51 -6.51 -3.36
N VAL A 188 21.55 -7.24 -3.77
CA VAL A 188 21.67 -7.82 -5.11
C VAL A 188 21.96 -9.30 -4.95
N GLY A 189 21.00 -10.14 -5.30
CA GLY A 189 21.08 -11.57 -5.00
C GLY A 189 21.15 -11.81 -3.49
N THR A 190 22.28 -12.34 -3.00
CA THR A 190 22.57 -12.53 -1.56
C THR A 190 23.55 -11.50 -1.01
N GLN A 191 24.13 -10.67 -1.89
CA GLN A 191 25.17 -9.70 -1.55
C GLN A 191 24.59 -8.32 -1.29
N LYS A 192 25.35 -7.51 -0.57
CA LYS A 192 24.96 -6.16 -0.12
C LYS A 192 25.92 -5.14 -0.73
N PHE A 193 25.38 -4.12 -1.39
CA PHE A 193 26.14 -3.06 -2.05
C PHE A 193 25.77 -1.69 -1.47
N PRO A 194 26.71 -0.76 -1.27
CA PRO A 194 26.41 0.58 -0.79
C PRO A 194 25.42 1.30 -1.71
N ILE A 195 24.41 1.96 -1.13
CA ILE A 195 23.46 2.74 -1.92
C ILE A 195 24.04 4.13 -2.20
N THR A 196 24.09 4.52 -3.46
CA THR A 196 24.51 5.87 -3.88
C THR A 196 23.31 6.77 -4.11
N SER A 197 23.52 8.09 -4.17
CA SER A 197 22.46 9.04 -4.50
C SER A 197 21.82 8.76 -5.86
N GLN A 198 22.60 8.28 -6.84
CA GLN A 198 22.09 7.90 -8.16
C GLN A 198 21.16 6.67 -8.08
N ILE A 199 21.52 5.68 -7.28
CA ILE A 199 20.67 4.51 -7.03
C ILE A 199 19.36 4.93 -6.33
N LYS A 200 19.43 5.81 -5.31
CA LYS A 200 18.23 6.34 -4.64
C LYS A 200 17.29 7.03 -5.63
N GLN A 201 17.84 7.85 -6.54
CA GLN A 201 17.07 8.54 -7.57
C GLN A 201 16.39 7.55 -8.53
N GLU A 202 17.09 6.49 -8.96
CA GLU A 202 16.50 5.49 -9.87
C GLU A 202 15.39 4.68 -9.21
N ILE A 203 15.54 4.31 -7.93
CA ILE A 203 14.45 3.66 -7.17
C ILE A 203 13.22 4.59 -7.13
N MET A 204 13.42 5.87 -6.77
CA MET A 204 12.32 6.83 -6.70
C MET A 204 11.69 7.10 -8.09
N ARG A 205 12.48 7.07 -9.16
CA ARG A 205 11.98 7.17 -10.54
C ARG A 205 11.02 6.03 -10.86
N LEU A 206 11.38 4.78 -10.52
CA LEU A 206 10.51 3.62 -10.72
C LEU A 206 9.28 3.63 -9.82
N VAL A 207 9.43 4.02 -8.54
CA VAL A 207 8.29 4.19 -7.62
C VAL A 207 7.30 5.22 -8.18
N ASN A 208 7.80 6.36 -8.67
CA ASN A 208 6.97 7.37 -9.30
C ASN A 208 6.31 6.83 -10.56
N GLN A 209 7.02 6.06 -11.39
CA GLN A 209 6.45 5.42 -12.58
C GLN A 209 5.33 4.43 -12.24
N TYR A 210 5.45 3.67 -11.15
CA TYR A 210 4.39 2.77 -10.68
C TYR A 210 3.21 3.54 -10.07
N GLY A 211 3.49 4.60 -9.31
CA GLY A 211 2.48 5.40 -8.62
C GLY A 211 1.74 6.41 -9.50
N THR A 212 2.25 6.67 -10.72
CA THR A 212 1.69 7.60 -11.71
C THR A 212 1.36 6.88 -13.02
N GLY A 213 0.55 7.50 -13.87
CA GLY A 213 0.16 6.91 -15.16
C GLY A 213 -0.95 5.87 -15.05
N ARG A 214 -0.96 4.85 -15.92
CA ARG A 214 -2.07 3.87 -16.02
C ARG A 214 -2.13 2.88 -14.86
N ASP A 215 -0.99 2.56 -14.25
CA ASP A 215 -0.93 1.49 -13.25
C ASP A 215 -1.47 1.99 -11.89
N THR A 216 -1.20 3.24 -11.50
CA THR A 216 -1.76 3.90 -10.30
C THR A 216 -1.56 3.13 -8.99
N LEU A 217 -0.33 2.70 -8.73
CA LEU A 217 -0.04 1.74 -7.68
C LEU A 217 0.35 2.39 -6.37
N ARG A 218 -0.22 1.87 -5.28
CA ARG A 218 0.32 2.07 -3.95
C ARG A 218 1.61 1.26 -3.83
N CYS A 219 2.74 1.95 -3.70
CA CYS A 219 4.04 1.30 -3.58
C CYS A 219 4.44 1.14 -2.11
N LEU A 220 5.02 0.00 -1.77
CA LEU A 220 5.72 -0.24 -0.50
C LEU A 220 7.16 -0.64 -0.77
N ALA A 221 8.10 0.04 -0.13
CA ALA A 221 9.48 -0.40 -0.07
C ALA A 221 9.65 -1.46 1.01
N LEU A 222 10.40 -2.50 0.69
CA LEU A 222 10.76 -3.62 1.55
C LEU A 222 12.27 -3.64 1.75
N GLY A 223 12.71 -3.86 2.98
CA GLY A 223 14.12 -3.88 3.33
C GLY A 223 14.39 -4.67 4.59
N THR A 224 15.67 -4.89 4.86
CA THR A 224 16.13 -5.65 6.03
C THR A 224 17.23 -4.91 6.76
N ILE A 225 17.25 -5.05 8.08
CA ILE A 225 18.38 -4.69 8.92
C ILE A 225 19.08 -5.99 9.27
N ASP A 226 20.23 -6.21 8.63
CA ASP A 226 21.00 -7.46 8.72
C ASP A 226 21.60 -7.70 10.11
N SER A 227 21.81 -6.63 10.87
CA SER A 227 22.43 -6.65 12.20
C SER A 227 21.76 -5.58 13.07
N PRO A 228 20.55 -5.85 13.57
CA PRO A 228 19.81 -4.90 14.39
C PRO A 228 20.47 -4.74 15.78
N LEU A 229 20.04 -3.71 16.52
CA LEU A 229 20.41 -3.57 17.93
C LEU A 229 19.95 -4.79 18.73
N ARG A 230 20.59 -5.01 19.88
CA ARG A 230 20.14 -6.08 20.78
C ARG A 230 18.81 -5.68 21.39
N LYS A 231 17.94 -6.66 21.64
CA LYS A 231 16.61 -6.43 22.20
C LYS A 231 16.64 -5.63 23.50
N GLU A 232 17.64 -5.86 24.35
CA GLU A 232 17.80 -5.20 25.64
C GLU A 232 18.20 -3.72 25.50
N GLU A 233 18.66 -3.30 24.32
CA GLU A 233 19.04 -1.92 23.99
C GLU A 233 17.86 -1.14 23.34
N MET A 234 16.73 -1.83 23.10
CA MET A 234 15.56 -1.27 22.47
C MET A 234 14.47 -1.04 23.51
N ASP A 235 14.15 0.22 23.76
CA ASP A 235 12.96 0.61 24.50
C ASP A 235 11.74 0.48 23.57
N LEU A 236 10.92 -0.55 23.83
CA LEU A 236 9.73 -0.89 23.05
C LEU A 236 8.47 -0.15 23.50
N GLU A 237 8.50 0.56 24.64
CA GLU A 237 7.36 1.34 25.13
C GLU A 237 7.31 2.73 24.50
N ASP A 238 8.45 3.25 24.04
CA ASP A 238 8.57 4.56 23.39
C ASP A 238 8.64 4.45 21.86
N SER A 239 7.47 4.55 21.22
CA SER A 239 7.33 4.51 19.75
C SER A 239 8.12 5.59 19.01
N SER A 240 8.46 6.71 19.66
CA SER A 240 9.26 7.78 19.03
C SER A 240 10.70 7.33 18.72
N LYS A 241 11.20 6.29 19.39
CA LYS A 241 12.54 5.73 19.16
C LYS A 241 12.58 4.74 18.01
N PHE A 242 11.44 4.25 17.51
CA PHE A 242 11.41 3.20 16.50
C PHE A 242 12.10 3.61 15.20
N VAL A 243 12.04 4.89 14.83
CA VAL A 243 12.77 5.42 13.67
C VAL A 243 14.29 5.28 13.79
N ILE A 244 14.82 5.33 15.01
CA ILE A 244 16.26 5.18 15.30
C ILE A 244 16.67 3.71 15.15
N TYR A 245 15.81 2.80 15.59
CA TYR A 245 16.04 1.36 15.47
C TYR A 245 15.91 0.89 14.02
N GLU A 246 15.02 1.50 13.24
CA GLU A 246 14.81 1.25 11.82
C GLU A 246 15.81 2.01 10.93
N ASN A 247 17.10 1.94 11.25
CA ASN A 247 18.17 2.60 10.50
C ASN A 247 19.20 1.59 9.96
N ASN A 248 20.04 2.00 9.02
CA ASN A 248 21.00 1.14 8.31
C ASN A 248 20.33 0.02 7.50
N ILE A 249 19.20 0.33 6.87
CA ILE A 249 18.41 -0.62 6.10
C ILE A 249 19.18 -1.03 4.83
N THR A 250 19.13 -2.32 4.52
CA THR A 250 19.44 -2.90 3.20
C THR A 250 18.14 -2.97 2.41
N PHE A 251 18.01 -2.13 1.38
CA PHE A 251 16.84 -2.14 0.51
C PHE A 251 16.78 -3.43 -0.31
N VAL A 252 15.65 -4.14 -0.27
CA VAL A 252 15.46 -5.41 -0.98
C VAL A 252 14.69 -5.19 -2.28
N GLY A 253 13.59 -4.44 -2.23
CA GLY A 253 12.75 -4.20 -3.40
C GLY A 253 11.52 -3.39 -3.09
N VAL A 254 10.65 -3.25 -4.08
CA VAL A 254 9.35 -2.59 -3.95
C VAL A 254 8.27 -3.51 -4.51
N VAL A 255 7.11 -3.48 -3.86
CA VAL A 255 5.88 -4.01 -4.39
C VAL A 255 4.92 -2.87 -4.71
N GLY A 256 4.27 -2.95 -5.87
CA GLY A 256 3.19 -2.06 -6.30
C GLY A 256 1.87 -2.80 -6.23
N MET A 257 0.93 -2.28 -5.44
CA MET A 257 -0.41 -2.84 -5.27
C MET A 257 -1.48 -1.88 -5.75
N LEU A 258 -2.55 -2.45 -6.30
CA LEU A 258 -3.70 -1.74 -6.82
C LEU A 258 -4.93 -2.09 -5.99
N ASP A 259 -5.71 -1.07 -5.66
CA ASP A 259 -7.10 -1.24 -5.24
C ASP A 259 -8.00 -0.97 -6.46
N PRO A 260 -8.53 -2.01 -7.12
CA PRO A 260 -9.19 -1.83 -8.40
C PRO A 260 -10.50 -1.06 -8.23
N PRO A 261 -10.81 -0.10 -9.14
CA PRO A 261 -12.11 0.54 -9.20
C PRO A 261 -13.24 -0.48 -9.37
N ARG A 262 -14.42 -0.18 -8.84
CA ARG A 262 -15.61 -0.99 -9.13
C ARG A 262 -16.00 -0.82 -10.59
N VAL A 263 -16.52 -1.88 -11.21
CA VAL A 263 -16.80 -1.92 -12.65
C VAL A 263 -17.86 -0.88 -13.03
N GLU A 264 -18.85 -0.69 -12.14
CA GLU A 264 -19.98 0.22 -12.29
C GLU A 264 -19.66 1.70 -12.04
N VAL A 265 -18.48 2.03 -11.50
CA VAL A 265 -18.15 3.40 -11.07
C VAL A 265 -17.94 4.34 -12.25
N ILE A 266 -17.34 3.86 -13.34
CA ILE A 266 -17.10 4.67 -14.55
C ILE A 266 -18.43 5.14 -15.13
N ASP A 267 -19.35 4.19 -15.39
CA ASP A 267 -20.68 4.49 -15.90
C ASP A 267 -21.49 5.38 -14.94
N ALA A 268 -21.31 5.21 -13.63
CA ALA A 268 -21.99 6.04 -12.63
C ALA A 268 -21.50 7.48 -12.64
N ILE A 269 -20.19 7.72 -12.78
CA ILE A 269 -19.61 9.05 -12.87
C ILE A 269 -20.08 9.75 -14.14
N GLU A 270 -20.15 9.03 -15.27
CA GLU A 270 -20.67 9.57 -16.53
C GLU A 270 -22.13 10.00 -16.40
N ARG A 271 -23.00 9.16 -15.82
CA ARG A 271 -24.40 9.54 -15.55
C ARG A 271 -24.53 10.74 -14.62
N CYS A 272 -23.67 10.85 -13.60
CA CYS A 272 -23.66 12.03 -12.73
C CYS A 272 -23.35 13.29 -13.52
N ARG A 273 -22.34 13.23 -14.40
CA ARG A 273 -21.98 14.35 -15.28
C ARG A 273 -23.13 14.76 -16.20
N ASP A 274 -23.78 13.80 -16.85
CA ASP A 274 -24.92 14.07 -17.75
C ASP A 274 -26.10 14.72 -17.02
N ALA A 275 -26.25 14.40 -15.72
CA ALA A 275 -27.26 15.00 -14.85
C ALA A 275 -26.83 16.36 -14.25
N GLY A 276 -25.63 16.87 -14.57
CA GLY A 276 -25.09 18.10 -14.00
C GLY A 276 -24.65 17.97 -12.53
N ILE A 277 -24.42 16.76 -12.03
CA ILE A 277 -23.99 16.46 -10.67
C ILE A 277 -22.46 16.36 -10.63
N ARG A 278 -21.82 17.18 -9.80
CA ARG A 278 -20.36 17.15 -9.62
C ARG A 278 -19.95 16.04 -8.67
N VAL A 279 -18.95 15.24 -9.06
CA VAL A 279 -18.35 14.22 -8.19
C VAL A 279 -16.99 14.71 -7.69
N ILE A 280 -16.78 14.62 -6.38
CA ILE A 280 -15.53 14.97 -5.69
C ILE A 280 -15.00 13.71 -5.01
N MET A 281 -13.81 13.24 -5.40
CA MET A 281 -13.13 12.16 -4.70
C MET A 281 -12.36 12.69 -3.50
N ILE A 282 -12.47 12.02 -2.36
CA ILE A 282 -11.72 12.31 -1.14
C ILE A 282 -10.96 11.03 -0.74
N THR A 283 -9.65 11.12 -0.55
CA THR A 283 -8.81 9.93 -0.28
C THR A 283 -7.65 10.23 0.68
N GLY A 284 -7.19 9.19 1.38
CA GLY A 284 -5.94 9.20 2.15
C GLY A 284 -4.68 8.95 1.31
N ASP A 285 -4.83 8.58 0.04
CA ASP A 285 -3.69 8.32 -0.86
C ASP A 285 -2.88 9.60 -1.15
N ASN A 286 -1.67 9.44 -1.69
CA ASN A 286 -0.88 10.57 -2.16
C ASN A 286 -1.59 11.28 -3.34
N LYS A 287 -1.28 12.57 -3.54
CA LYS A 287 -1.92 13.41 -4.56
C LYS A 287 -1.79 12.84 -5.98
N ASN A 288 -0.59 12.44 -6.38
CA ASN A 288 -0.34 11.97 -7.75
C ASN A 288 -1.12 10.67 -8.07
N THR A 289 -1.17 9.72 -7.13
CA THR A 289 -1.93 8.48 -7.27
C THR A 289 -3.43 8.76 -7.29
N ALA A 290 -3.91 9.69 -6.44
CA ALA A 290 -5.30 10.11 -6.43
C ALA A 290 -5.72 10.77 -7.76
N GLU A 291 -4.88 11.67 -8.31
CA GLU A 291 -5.12 12.29 -9.62
C GLU A 291 -5.23 11.25 -10.72
N ALA A 292 -4.33 10.27 -10.73
CA ALA A 292 -4.33 9.22 -11.74
C ALA A 292 -5.53 8.26 -11.61
N ILE A 293 -5.98 7.96 -10.38
CA ILE A 293 -7.24 7.22 -10.16
C ILE A 293 -8.43 8.03 -10.67
N CYS A 294 -8.50 9.33 -10.36
CA CYS A 294 -9.55 10.22 -10.86
C CYS A 294 -9.61 10.27 -12.39
N GLN A 295 -8.47 10.28 -13.09
CA GLN A 295 -8.43 10.17 -14.55
C GLN A 295 -8.98 8.81 -15.01
N ARG A 296 -8.54 7.72 -14.37
CA ARG A 296 -8.93 6.35 -14.73
C ARG A 296 -10.42 6.08 -14.57
N ILE A 297 -11.05 6.63 -13.53
CA ILE A 297 -12.50 6.47 -13.31
C ILE A 297 -13.33 7.57 -13.97
N GLY A 298 -12.68 8.54 -14.62
CA GLY A 298 -13.35 9.59 -15.38
C GLY A 298 -13.87 10.77 -14.55
N ILE A 299 -13.33 11.04 -13.35
CA ILE A 299 -13.58 12.31 -12.62
C ILE A 299 -12.88 13.48 -13.31
N PHE A 300 -11.61 13.29 -13.68
CA PHE A 300 -10.87 14.17 -14.56
C PHE A 300 -10.96 13.65 -15.99
N HIS A 301 -11.14 14.55 -16.96
CA HIS A 301 -11.04 14.16 -18.37
C HIS A 301 -9.58 14.01 -18.79
N ASP A 302 -9.36 13.20 -19.83
CA ASP A 302 -8.08 13.16 -20.52
C ASP A 302 -7.71 14.58 -20.97
N LEU A 303 -6.52 15.05 -20.58
CA LEU A 303 -5.99 16.39 -20.89
C LEU A 303 -6.71 17.56 -20.20
N GLU A 304 -7.60 17.32 -19.23
CA GLU A 304 -8.17 18.40 -18.41
C GLU A 304 -7.06 19.09 -17.60
N ASP A 305 -7.09 20.42 -17.55
CA ASP A 305 -6.27 21.17 -16.60
C ASP A 305 -6.74 20.88 -15.17
N ILE A 306 -5.87 20.23 -14.40
CA ILE A 306 -6.08 19.81 -13.01
C ILE A 306 -5.70 20.94 -12.04
N GLN A 307 -4.99 21.97 -12.50
CA GLN A 307 -4.54 23.07 -11.65
C GLN A 307 -5.75 23.75 -10.98
N GLY A 308 -5.69 23.88 -9.65
CA GLY A 308 -6.80 24.43 -8.86
C GLY A 308 -8.00 23.50 -8.67
N LYS A 309 -7.93 22.24 -9.14
CA LYS A 309 -9.01 21.24 -8.98
C LYS A 309 -8.63 20.03 -8.11
N ALA A 310 -7.34 19.86 -7.82
CA ALA A 310 -6.80 18.80 -6.99
C ALA A 310 -5.93 19.37 -5.87
N PHE A 311 -6.27 19.04 -4.62
CA PHE A 311 -5.56 19.52 -3.44
C PHE A 311 -5.15 18.33 -2.55
N SER A 312 -3.95 18.39 -1.98
CA SER A 312 -3.63 17.61 -0.80
C SER A 312 -4.20 18.29 0.45
N GLY A 313 -4.38 17.55 1.55
CA GLY A 313 -4.82 18.10 2.82
C GLY A 313 -3.95 19.28 3.27
N ARG A 314 -2.63 19.15 3.13
CA ARG A 314 -1.68 20.22 3.45
C ARG A 314 -1.86 21.45 2.57
N GLU A 315 -1.93 21.27 1.25
CA GLU A 315 -2.15 22.40 0.33
C GLU A 315 -3.49 23.10 0.63
N PHE A 316 -4.52 22.35 1.02
CA PHE A 316 -5.80 22.92 1.42
C PHE A 316 -5.71 23.68 2.75
N ASP A 317 -5.00 23.16 3.74
CA ASP A 317 -4.80 23.82 5.03
C ASP A 317 -3.96 25.10 4.94
N ASP A 318 -3.00 25.14 4.00
CA ASP A 318 -2.15 26.30 3.76
C ASP A 318 -2.91 27.49 3.11
N LEU A 319 -4.11 27.25 2.56
CA LEU A 319 -4.99 28.29 2.01
C LEU A 319 -5.71 29.07 3.13
N SER A 320 -5.99 30.36 2.87
CA SER A 320 -6.90 31.15 3.71
C SER A 320 -8.33 30.58 3.72
N MET A 321 -9.17 31.00 4.66
CA MET A 321 -10.54 30.49 4.76
C MET A 321 -11.37 30.82 3.52
N GLU A 322 -11.16 32.01 2.93
CA GLU A 322 -11.82 32.44 1.70
C GLU A 322 -11.36 31.59 0.50
N GLU A 323 -10.05 31.33 0.39
CA GLU A 323 -9.49 30.48 -0.66
C GLU A 323 -9.90 29.01 -0.53
N GLN A 324 -10.03 28.50 0.71
CA GLN A 324 -10.56 27.15 0.96
C GLN A 324 -12.01 27.03 0.48
N SER A 325 -12.83 28.04 0.79
CA SER A 325 -14.22 28.11 0.31
C SER A 325 -14.28 28.13 -1.21
N GLU A 326 -13.46 28.96 -1.87
CA GLU A 326 -13.40 29.03 -3.33
C GLU A 326 -12.88 27.74 -3.95
N ALA A 327 -11.85 27.11 -3.36
CA ALA A 327 -11.31 25.84 -3.81
C ALA A 327 -12.40 24.75 -3.83
N CYS A 328 -13.26 24.69 -2.79
CA CYS A 328 -14.36 23.72 -2.74
C CYS A 328 -15.41 23.89 -3.86
N ARG A 329 -15.51 25.07 -4.51
CA ARG A 329 -16.41 25.28 -5.66
C ARG A 329 -15.97 24.51 -6.90
N TYR A 330 -14.67 24.37 -7.13
CA TYR A 330 -14.13 23.78 -8.36
C TYR A 330 -13.36 22.49 -8.17
N ALA A 331 -12.90 22.22 -6.94
CA ALA A 331 -12.18 21.00 -6.61
C ALA A 331 -13.00 19.76 -6.98
N LYS A 332 -12.32 18.78 -7.57
CA LYS A 332 -12.85 17.44 -7.85
C LYS A 332 -12.11 16.36 -7.06
N MET A 333 -11.00 16.71 -6.41
CA MET A 333 -10.16 15.75 -5.70
C MET A 333 -9.49 16.36 -4.48
N PHE A 334 -9.56 15.66 -3.35
CA PHE A 334 -8.79 15.91 -2.14
C PHE A 334 -8.01 14.66 -1.72
N ALA A 335 -6.69 14.77 -1.57
CA ALA A 335 -5.78 13.67 -1.25
C ALA A 335 -5.08 13.88 0.10
N ARG A 336 -4.57 12.81 0.73
CA ARG A 336 -4.01 12.85 2.11
C ARG A 336 -4.86 13.66 3.08
N VAL A 337 -6.18 13.44 3.06
CA VAL A 337 -7.10 14.17 3.93
C VAL A 337 -7.20 13.56 5.33
N GLU A 338 -7.41 14.42 6.33
CA GLU A 338 -7.78 13.99 7.67
C GLU A 338 -9.32 13.96 7.81
N PRO A 339 -9.88 13.24 8.81
CA PRO A 339 -11.33 13.16 9.02
C PRO A 339 -12.01 14.54 9.17
N THR A 340 -11.30 15.51 9.75
CA THR A 340 -11.77 16.89 9.90
C THR A 340 -12.00 17.58 8.55
N HIS A 341 -11.13 17.34 7.55
CA HIS A 341 -11.26 17.93 6.22
C HIS A 341 -12.56 17.52 5.53
N LYS A 342 -12.99 16.25 5.67
CA LYS A 342 -14.23 15.75 5.06
C LYS A 342 -15.44 16.59 5.49
N SER A 343 -15.58 16.82 6.79
CA SER A 343 -16.68 17.63 7.33
C SER A 343 -16.57 19.12 6.98
N LYS A 344 -15.35 19.65 6.86
CA LYS A 344 -15.09 21.05 6.46
C LYS A 344 -15.42 21.30 4.99
N ILE A 345 -15.10 20.35 4.11
CA ILE A 345 -15.47 20.39 2.69
C ILE A 345 -16.98 20.43 2.52
N VAL A 346 -17.72 19.55 3.24
CA VAL A 346 -19.18 19.56 3.23
C VAL A 346 -19.74 20.93 3.68
N GLU A 347 -19.18 21.51 4.73
CA GLU A 347 -19.61 22.82 5.23
C GLU A 347 -19.39 23.96 4.22
N TYR A 348 -18.26 23.96 3.51
CA TYR A 348 -18.06 24.92 2.42
C TYR A 348 -19.02 24.69 1.25
N LEU A 349 -19.31 23.44 0.87
CA LEU A 349 -20.29 23.19 -0.19
C LEU A 349 -21.69 23.70 0.21
N GLN A 350 -22.08 23.47 1.46
CA GLN A 350 -23.34 23.96 2.03
C GLN A 350 -23.43 25.48 2.04
N SER A 351 -22.34 26.18 2.37
CA SER A 351 -22.32 27.66 2.37
C SER A 351 -22.50 28.26 0.97
N HIS A 352 -22.22 27.48 -0.09
CA HIS A 352 -22.49 27.84 -1.47
C HIS A 352 -23.90 27.47 -1.95
N GLY A 353 -24.75 26.92 -1.09
CA GLY A 353 -26.10 26.47 -1.43
C GLY A 353 -26.14 25.15 -2.22
N GLU A 354 -25.04 24.39 -2.23
CA GLU A 354 -24.99 23.08 -2.87
C GLU A 354 -25.69 22.03 -1.99
N ILE A 355 -26.53 21.19 -2.61
CA ILE A 355 -27.12 20.03 -1.94
C ILE A 355 -26.13 18.87 -2.04
N THR A 356 -25.43 18.61 -0.92
CA THR A 356 -24.29 17.72 -0.88
C THR A 356 -24.69 16.32 -0.42
N ALA A 357 -24.29 15.32 -1.19
CA ALA A 357 -24.25 13.94 -0.72
C ALA A 357 -22.83 13.58 -0.32
N MET A 358 -22.66 12.87 0.79
CA MET A 358 -21.39 12.29 1.22
C MET A 358 -21.53 10.78 1.23
N THR A 359 -20.58 10.06 0.62
CA THR A 359 -20.51 8.59 0.68
C THR A 359 -19.26 8.16 1.45
N GLY A 360 -19.39 7.14 2.28
CA GLY A 360 -18.29 6.59 3.08
C GLY A 360 -18.59 5.20 3.63
N ASP A 361 -17.54 4.48 4.00
CA ASP A 361 -17.62 3.12 4.54
C ASP A 361 -16.98 2.99 5.94
N GLY A 362 -16.30 4.02 6.42
CA GLY A 362 -15.57 3.98 7.69
C GLY A 362 -16.16 4.84 8.79
N VAL A 363 -15.82 4.51 10.04
CA VAL A 363 -16.09 5.37 11.22
C VAL A 363 -15.54 6.79 11.08
N ASN A 364 -14.47 6.96 10.29
CA ASN A 364 -13.86 8.25 9.99
C ASN A 364 -14.76 9.16 9.14
N ASP A 365 -15.76 8.59 8.45
CA ASP A 365 -16.71 9.31 7.61
C ASP A 365 -17.96 9.76 8.36
N ALA A 366 -18.23 9.18 9.53
CA ALA A 366 -19.45 9.42 10.30
C ALA A 366 -19.75 10.91 10.54
N PRO A 367 -18.78 11.78 10.90
CA PRO A 367 -19.05 13.21 11.05
C PRO A 367 -19.48 13.89 9.75
N ALA A 368 -18.87 13.53 8.62
CA ALA A 368 -19.18 14.11 7.32
C ALA A 368 -20.51 13.58 6.76
N LEU A 369 -20.78 12.28 6.93
CA LEU A 369 -22.05 11.65 6.57
C LEU A 369 -23.23 12.30 7.30
N LYS A 370 -23.07 12.60 8.59
CA LYS A 370 -24.11 13.27 9.39
C LYS A 370 -24.29 14.74 9.00
N LYS A 371 -23.22 15.42 8.58
CA LYS A 371 -23.28 16.85 8.25
C LYS A 371 -23.90 17.11 6.87
N ALA A 372 -23.66 16.23 5.90
CA ALA A 372 -24.22 16.36 4.55
C ALA A 372 -25.75 16.27 4.54
N GLU A 373 -26.41 16.89 3.56
CA GLU A 373 -27.86 16.76 3.38
C GLU A 373 -28.26 15.29 3.16
N ILE A 374 -27.38 14.53 2.51
CA ILE A 374 -27.58 13.11 2.20
C ILE A 374 -26.31 12.33 2.57
N GLY A 375 -26.34 11.66 3.72
CA GLY A 375 -25.31 10.68 4.10
C GLY A 375 -25.61 9.30 3.51
N ILE A 376 -24.66 8.74 2.76
CA ILE A 376 -24.78 7.43 2.11
C ILE A 376 -23.71 6.50 2.68
N ALA A 377 -24.13 5.50 3.45
CA ALA A 377 -23.24 4.48 3.99
C ALA A 377 -23.18 3.26 3.07
N MET A 378 -21.99 2.67 2.92
CA MET A 378 -21.83 1.41 2.19
C MET A 378 -22.30 0.23 3.04
N GLY A 379 -23.12 -0.68 2.48
CA GLY A 379 -23.63 -1.85 3.22
C GLY A 379 -22.55 -2.86 3.65
N SER A 380 -21.36 -2.78 3.05
CA SER A 380 -20.17 -3.54 3.44
C SER A 380 -19.19 -2.75 4.32
N GLY A 381 -19.53 -1.52 4.68
CA GLY A 381 -18.74 -0.65 5.56
C GLY A 381 -18.94 -0.99 7.04
N THR A 382 -18.13 -0.37 7.89
CA THR A 382 -18.13 -0.53 9.36
C THR A 382 -19.12 0.38 10.07
#